data_AF-A0A3D6CHK3-F1
#
_entry.id   AF-A0A3D6CHK3-F1
#
_cell.length_a   1.000
_cell.length_b   1.000
_cell.length_c   1.000
_cell.angle_alpha   90.00
_cell.angle_beta   90.00
_cell.angle_gamma   90.00
#
_symmetry.space_group_name_H-M   'P 1'
#
loop_
_entity.id
_entity.type
_entity.pdbx_description
1 polymer ?
#
loop_
_entity_poly.entity_id
_entity_poly.type
_entity_poly.pdbx_seq_one_letter_code
_entity_poly.pdbx_strand_id
1 'polypeptide(L)'
;MKKSLKITFYFFLGLACVVLFWFFWASSPTMDAKAYSKLMTNQYPTEVECDSVFSIVTFNIGYLSGMTNNRPLAKPKSLFDTNLQKVLRELKVVNPDIIALQEIDFNAARSYHVDQQNEISKLGYNYVFEAINWDEKYVPFP
;
A
#
# COMPACT_ATOMS: atom_id res chain seq x y z
N MET A 1 35.12 -33.27 22.42
CA MET A 1 34.33 -32.23 23.13
C MET A 1 34.71 -30.79 22.76
N LYS A 2 35.99 -30.36 22.82
CA LYS A 2 36.35 -28.96 22.50
C LYS A 2 36.13 -28.57 21.02
N LYS A 3 36.42 -29.47 20.07
CA LYS A 3 36.24 -29.22 18.62
C LYS A 3 34.76 -29.19 18.22
N SER A 4 33.95 -30.12 18.74
CA SER A 4 32.51 -30.13 18.50
C SER A 4 31.82 -28.89 19.08
N LEU A 5 32.16 -28.49 20.31
CA LEU A 5 31.62 -27.27 20.93
C LEU A 5 31.97 -26.01 20.12
N LYS A 6 33.20 -25.91 19.60
CA LYS A 6 33.61 -24.81 18.70
C LYS A 6 32.82 -24.80 17.40
N ILE A 7 32.63 -25.96 16.75
CA ILE A 7 31.84 -26.06 15.51
C ILE A 7 30.39 -25.64 15.78
N THR A 8 29.78 -26.15 16.85
CA THR A 8 28.42 -25.76 17.26
C THR A 8 28.33 -24.27 17.53
N PHE A 9 29.29 -23.69 18.24
CA PHE A 9 29.35 -22.25 18.48
C PHE A 9 29.42 -21.44 17.18
N TYR A 10 30.33 -21.78 16.26
CA TYR A 10 30.45 -21.08 14.98
C TYR A 10 29.22 -21.26 14.09
N PHE A 11 28.54 -22.41 14.16
CA PHE A 11 27.27 -22.63 13.47
C PHE A 11 26.18 -21.67 13.97
N PHE A 12 25.97 -21.60 15.29
CA PHE A 12 24.97 -20.68 15.85
C PHE A 12 25.35 -19.21 15.66
N LEU A 13 26.64 -18.88 15.71
CA LEU A 13 27.12 -17.54 15.38
C LEU A 13 26.83 -17.18 13.92
N GLY A 14 27.09 -18.09 12.99
CA GLY A 14 26.77 -17.92 11.57
C GLY A 14 25.27 -17.75 11.34
N LEU A 15 24.44 -18.58 12.00
CA LEU A 15 22.99 -18.47 11.94
C LEU A 15 22.50 -17.11 12.46
N ALA A 16 23.05 -16.63 13.58
CA ALA A 16 22.72 -15.32 14.13
C ALA A 16 23.09 -14.19 13.15
N CYS A 17 24.26 -14.26 12.50
CA CYS A 17 24.63 -13.29 11.47
C CYS A 17 23.67 -13.27 10.28
N VAL A 18 23.22 -14.45 9.82
CA VAL A 18 22.23 -14.55 8.73
C VAL A 18 20.89 -13.94 9.14
N VAL A 19 20.41 -14.22 10.34
CA VAL A 19 19.15 -13.66 10.86
C VAL A 19 19.24 -12.14 10.99
N LEU A 20 20.36 -11.61 11.51
CA LEU A 20 20.58 -10.18 11.62
C LEU A 20 20.63 -9.51 10.25
N PHE A 21 21.38 -10.08 9.31
CA PHE A 21 21.44 -9.57 7.94
C PHE A 21 20.05 -9.55 7.30
N TRP A 22 19.30 -10.65 7.41
CA TRP A 22 17.95 -10.74 6.86
C TRP A 22 17.01 -9.72 7.52
N PHE A 23 17.06 -9.54 8.83
CA PHE A 23 16.24 -8.56 9.56
C PHE A 23 16.49 -7.13 9.06
N PHE A 24 17.75 -6.70 8.99
CA PHE A 24 18.06 -5.36 8.49
C PHE A 24 17.73 -5.16 7.02
N TRP A 25 17.85 -6.20 6.21
CA TRP A 25 17.42 -6.14 4.81
C TRP A 25 15.89 -6.07 4.69
N ALA A 26 15.17 -6.92 5.42
CA ALA A 26 13.71 -7.01 5.39
C ALA A 26 13.05 -5.71 5.86
N SER A 27 13.60 -5.11 6.92
CA SER A 27 13.17 -3.83 7.51
C SER A 27 13.86 -2.59 6.90
N SER A 28 14.41 -2.71 5.69
CA SER A 28 14.96 -1.55 4.99
C SER A 28 13.95 -1.02 3.97
N PRO A 29 13.88 0.32 3.82
CA PRO A 29 12.99 0.95 2.86
C PRO A 29 13.38 0.61 1.43
N THR A 30 12.41 0.69 0.52
CA THR A 30 12.62 0.53 -0.92
C THR A 30 12.79 1.88 -1.63
N MET A 31 12.39 2.99 -0.99
CA MET A 31 12.39 4.32 -1.58
C MET A 31 13.14 5.34 -0.70
N ASP A 32 13.48 6.50 -1.28
CA ASP A 32 13.99 7.64 -0.52
C ASP A 32 12.84 8.27 0.27
N ALA A 33 13.06 8.59 1.55
CA ALA A 33 12.03 9.18 2.43
C ALA A 33 11.48 10.52 1.89
N LYS A 34 12.23 11.26 1.07
CA LYS A 34 11.75 12.46 0.37
C LYS A 34 10.62 12.16 -0.62
N ALA A 35 10.51 10.92 -1.09
CA ALA A 35 9.45 10.47 -1.99
C ALA A 35 8.15 10.08 -1.25
N TYR A 36 8.16 10.02 0.08
CA TYR A 36 6.98 9.59 0.86
C TYR A 36 5.85 10.62 0.88
N SER A 37 6.11 11.86 0.49
CA SER A 37 5.10 12.91 0.45
C SER A 37 5.27 13.69 -0.84
N LYS A 38 4.37 13.48 -1.80
CA LYS A 38 4.44 14.13 -3.11
C LYS A 38 3.06 14.58 -3.57
N LEU A 39 3.03 15.77 -4.14
CA LEU A 39 1.90 16.26 -4.92
C LEU A 39 2.12 15.88 -6.38
N MET A 40 1.10 15.31 -7.00
CA MET A 40 1.09 14.90 -8.40
C MET A 40 -0.09 15.55 -9.11
N THR A 41 0.10 15.81 -10.40
CA THR A 41 -0.93 16.32 -11.27
C THR A 41 -1.17 15.36 -12.42
N ASN A 42 -2.42 14.99 -12.67
CA ASN A 42 -2.86 14.16 -13.79
C ASN A 42 -3.60 15.00 -14.83
N GLN A 43 -3.89 14.38 -15.98
CA GLN A 43 -4.65 14.98 -17.09
C GLN A 43 -5.85 14.10 -17.47
N TYR A 44 -6.65 13.70 -16.47
CA TYR A 44 -7.89 12.98 -16.70
C TYR A 44 -9.04 13.95 -17.01
N PRO A 45 -10.01 13.54 -17.85
CA PRO A 45 -11.25 14.28 -18.02
C PRO A 45 -11.92 14.52 -16.67
N THR A 46 -12.36 15.75 -16.43
CA THR A 46 -12.98 16.13 -15.17
C THR A 46 -14.12 17.10 -15.45
N GLU A 47 -15.21 16.96 -14.71
CA GLU A 47 -16.36 17.85 -14.71
C GLU A 47 -16.46 18.41 -13.30
N VAL A 48 -15.90 19.60 -13.08
CA VAL A 48 -15.89 20.26 -11.75
C VAL A 48 -16.91 21.38 -11.78
N GLU A 49 -17.87 21.33 -10.85
CA GLU A 49 -18.71 22.48 -10.55
C GLU A 49 -17.94 23.42 -9.61
N CYS A 50 -17.66 24.63 -10.10
CA CYS A 50 -16.98 25.64 -9.29
C CYS A 50 -18.00 26.46 -8.50
N ASP A 51 -18.26 26.06 -7.26
CA ASP A 51 -18.99 26.86 -6.29
C ASP A 51 -18.17 27.11 -5.00
N SER A 52 -18.84 27.47 -3.90
CA SER A 52 -18.19 27.74 -2.61
C SER A 52 -18.43 26.65 -1.56
N VAL A 53 -19.10 25.55 -1.94
CA VAL A 53 -19.49 24.45 -1.06
C VAL A 53 -18.69 23.22 -1.44
N PHE A 54 -17.82 22.77 -0.54
CA PHE A 54 -17.00 21.59 -0.77
C PHE A 54 -17.49 20.40 0.06
N SER A 55 -17.49 19.24 -0.58
CA SER A 55 -17.76 17.94 0.00
C SER A 55 -16.47 17.13 0.11
N ILE A 56 -16.29 16.47 1.26
CA ILE A 56 -15.08 15.70 1.56
C ILE A 56 -15.51 14.30 2.00
N VAL A 57 -14.94 13.29 1.36
CA VAL A 57 -15.04 11.89 1.80
C VAL A 57 -13.72 11.47 2.40
N THR A 58 -13.77 10.93 3.62
CA THR A 58 -12.66 10.17 4.19
C THR A 58 -13.07 8.72 4.38
N PHE A 59 -12.26 7.78 3.90
CA PHE A 59 -12.59 6.37 4.02
C PHE A 59 -11.34 5.48 3.97
N ASN A 60 -11.28 4.50 4.86
CA ASN A 60 -10.29 3.45 4.82
C ASN A 60 -10.80 2.33 3.90
N ILE A 61 -10.10 2.08 2.78
CA ILE A 61 -10.51 1.06 1.79
C ILE A 61 -9.91 -0.33 2.07
N GLY A 62 -9.14 -0.49 3.15
CA GLY A 62 -8.61 -1.77 3.61
C GLY A 62 -7.75 -2.48 2.56
N TYR A 63 -7.00 -1.73 1.76
CA TYR A 63 -6.24 -2.20 0.59
C TYR A 63 -7.08 -2.99 -0.43
N LEU A 64 -8.41 -2.83 -0.40
CA LEU A 64 -9.39 -3.60 -1.18
C LEU A 64 -9.39 -5.11 -0.90
N SER A 65 -8.88 -5.49 0.27
CA SER A 65 -8.65 -6.89 0.66
C SER A 65 -9.83 -7.54 1.41
N GLY A 66 -10.90 -6.77 1.67
CA GLY A 66 -12.12 -7.22 2.34
C GLY A 66 -11.92 -7.53 3.84
N MET A 67 -12.90 -8.21 4.43
CA MET A 67 -12.91 -8.53 5.89
C MET A 67 -11.82 -9.52 6.32
N THR A 68 -11.07 -10.08 5.38
CA THR A 68 -9.98 -11.03 5.64
C THR A 68 -8.61 -10.36 5.54
N ASN A 69 -8.52 -9.02 5.55
CA ASN A 69 -7.24 -8.31 5.54
C ASN A 69 -6.29 -8.87 6.61
N ASN A 70 -6.76 -8.94 7.86
CA ASN A 70 -6.04 -9.40 9.05
C ASN A 70 -5.81 -10.92 9.11
N ARG A 71 -6.02 -11.66 8.03
CA ARG A 71 -5.85 -13.12 7.98
C ARG A 71 -4.79 -13.49 6.93
N PRO A 72 -3.91 -14.46 7.22
CA PRO A 72 -2.88 -14.94 6.29
C PRO A 72 -3.49 -15.90 5.24
N LEU A 73 -4.57 -15.46 4.59
CA LEU A 73 -5.24 -16.19 3.52
C LEU A 73 -4.80 -15.59 2.19
N ALA A 74 -4.46 -16.45 1.23
CA ALA A 74 -4.25 -16.03 -0.14
C ALA A 74 -5.55 -15.41 -0.68
N LYS A 75 -5.46 -14.18 -1.18
CA LYS A 75 -6.60 -13.42 -1.70
C LYS A 75 -6.51 -13.41 -3.22
N PRO A 76 -7.51 -13.90 -3.97
CA PRO A 76 -7.44 -13.92 -5.43
C PRO A 76 -7.53 -12.52 -6.01
N LYS A 77 -6.92 -12.28 -7.17
CA LYS A 77 -6.97 -10.98 -7.87
C LYS A 77 -8.40 -10.49 -8.10
N SER A 78 -9.33 -11.40 -8.38
CA SER A 78 -10.74 -11.09 -8.58
C SER A 78 -11.40 -10.38 -7.38
N LEU A 79 -10.93 -10.63 -6.16
CA LEU A 79 -11.40 -9.93 -4.96
C LEU A 79 -11.04 -8.44 -5.01
N PHE A 80 -9.78 -8.12 -5.30
CA PHE A 80 -9.29 -6.75 -5.42
C PHE A 80 -9.95 -6.03 -6.59
N ASP A 81 -10.07 -6.68 -7.74
CA ASP A 81 -10.72 -6.12 -8.93
C ASP A 81 -12.20 -5.78 -8.62
N THR A 82 -12.93 -6.70 -7.97
CA THR A 82 -14.34 -6.48 -7.59
C THR A 82 -14.49 -5.34 -6.60
N ASN A 83 -13.63 -5.29 -5.58
CA ASN A 83 -13.68 -4.25 -4.56
C ASN A 83 -13.27 -2.88 -5.12
N LEU A 84 -12.30 -2.82 -6.03
CA LEU A 84 -11.94 -1.60 -6.74
C LEU A 84 -13.14 -1.06 -7.52
N GLN A 85 -13.81 -1.91 -8.31
CA GLN A 85 -15.00 -1.50 -9.07
C GLN A 85 -16.11 -0.99 -8.15
N LYS A 86 -16.30 -1.61 -6.98
CA LYS A 86 -17.25 -1.12 -5.98
C LYS A 86 -16.86 0.27 -5.47
N VAL A 87 -15.61 0.47 -5.05
CA VAL A 87 -15.12 1.78 -4.58
C VAL A 87 -15.30 2.85 -5.66
N LEU A 88 -14.90 2.58 -6.90
CA LEU A 88 -15.07 3.51 -8.02
C LEU A 88 -16.54 3.87 -8.24
N ARG A 89 -17.44 2.89 -8.16
CA ARG A 89 -18.88 3.12 -8.29
C ARG A 89 -19.41 3.99 -7.15
N GLU A 90 -19.10 3.67 -5.89
CA GLU A 90 -19.61 4.45 -4.76
C GLU A 90 -19.05 5.88 -4.76
N LEU A 91 -17.78 6.08 -5.12
CA LEU A 91 -17.19 7.41 -5.25
C LEU A 91 -17.85 8.22 -6.36
N LYS A 92 -18.19 7.60 -7.51
CA LYS A 92 -18.98 8.29 -8.56
C LYS A 92 -20.38 8.67 -8.10
N VAL A 93 -21.01 7.84 -7.27
CA VAL A 93 -22.37 8.12 -6.75
C VAL A 93 -22.34 9.28 -5.76
N VAL A 94 -21.36 9.30 -4.87
CA VAL A 94 -21.22 10.39 -3.87
C VAL A 94 -20.67 11.67 -4.51
N ASN A 95 -19.83 11.53 -5.55
CA ASN A 95 -19.18 12.60 -6.30
C ASN A 95 -18.56 13.71 -5.41
N PRO A 96 -17.67 13.37 -4.45
CA PRO A 96 -17.11 14.37 -3.57
C PRO A 96 -16.05 15.24 -4.26
N ASP A 97 -15.85 16.47 -3.78
CA ASP A 97 -14.80 17.36 -4.30
C ASP A 97 -13.40 16.91 -3.86
N ILE A 98 -13.29 16.37 -2.64
CA ILE A 98 -12.03 15.90 -2.05
C ILE A 98 -12.22 14.49 -1.51
N ILE A 99 -11.25 13.63 -1.79
CA ILE A 99 -11.18 12.27 -1.23
C ILE A 99 -9.89 12.12 -0.42
N ALA A 100 -10.03 11.66 0.83
CA ALA A 100 -8.93 11.29 1.71
C ALA A 100 -9.02 9.79 2.05
N LEU A 101 -8.27 8.94 1.35
CA LEU A 101 -8.29 7.50 1.58
C LEU A 101 -7.15 7.03 2.48
N GLN A 102 -7.42 6.00 3.28
CA GLN A 102 -6.42 5.25 4.05
C GLN A 102 -6.34 3.80 3.57
N GLU A 103 -5.23 3.14 3.90
CA GLU A 103 -4.93 1.77 3.48
C GLU A 103 -5.08 1.60 1.96
N ILE A 104 -4.31 2.39 1.21
CA ILE A 104 -4.26 2.36 -0.24
C ILE A 104 -2.93 1.77 -0.70
N ASP A 105 -2.96 0.91 -1.72
CA ASP A 105 -1.74 0.33 -2.28
C ASP A 105 -1.23 1.14 -3.48
N PHE A 106 0.07 1.48 -3.43
CA PHE A 106 0.82 2.06 -4.55
C PHE A 106 1.64 0.96 -5.23
N ASN A 107 1.06 0.29 -6.23
CA ASN A 107 1.74 -0.75 -7.01
C ASN A 107 2.29 -1.93 -6.15
N ALA A 108 1.60 -2.27 -5.06
CA ALA A 108 2.05 -3.29 -4.12
C ALA A 108 1.80 -4.72 -4.63
N ALA A 109 2.63 -5.68 -4.18
CA ALA A 109 2.42 -7.10 -4.50
C ALA A 109 1.07 -7.64 -3.97
N ARG A 110 0.61 -7.12 -2.81
CA ARG A 110 -0.69 -7.45 -2.21
C ARG A 110 -1.86 -7.18 -3.17
N SER A 111 -1.84 -6.03 -3.84
CA SER A 111 -2.87 -5.60 -4.78
C SER A 111 -2.58 -6.03 -6.23
N TYR A 112 -1.71 -7.03 -6.44
CA TYR A 112 -1.30 -7.48 -7.78
C TYR A 112 -0.72 -6.37 -8.64
N HIS A 113 0.08 -5.48 -8.04
CA HIS A 113 0.73 -4.36 -8.72
C HIS A 113 -0.25 -3.35 -9.33
N VAL A 114 -1.48 -3.31 -8.80
CA VAL A 114 -2.44 -2.25 -9.13
C VAL A 114 -2.15 -1.05 -8.22
N ASP A 115 -1.90 0.10 -8.85
CA ASP A 115 -1.87 1.39 -8.19
C ASP A 115 -3.31 1.87 -7.97
N GLN A 116 -3.82 1.65 -6.76
CA GLN A 116 -5.21 1.93 -6.41
C GLN A 116 -5.51 3.43 -6.44
N GLN A 117 -4.53 4.26 -6.06
CA GLN A 117 -4.64 5.72 -6.12
C GLN A 117 -4.83 6.17 -7.56
N ASN A 118 -3.99 5.68 -8.47
CA ASN A 118 -4.08 6.02 -9.88
C ASN A 118 -5.43 5.60 -10.47
N GLU A 119 -5.91 4.38 -10.19
CA GLU A 119 -7.23 3.92 -10.67
C GLU A 119 -8.38 4.80 -10.16
N ILE A 120 -8.33 5.25 -8.91
CA ILE A 120 -9.34 6.16 -8.33
C ILE A 120 -9.23 7.56 -8.92
N SER A 121 -8.02 8.06 -9.16
CA SER A 121 -7.81 9.41 -9.71
C SER A 121 -8.37 9.59 -11.13
N LYS A 122 -8.49 8.50 -11.90
CA LYS A 122 -9.14 8.48 -13.23
C LYS A 122 -10.61 8.90 -13.23
N LEU A 123 -11.24 9.01 -12.05
CA LEU A 123 -12.58 9.58 -11.89
C LEU A 123 -12.63 11.10 -12.15
N GLY A 124 -11.48 11.75 -12.35
CA GLY A 124 -11.39 13.21 -12.59
C GLY A 124 -10.63 13.96 -11.49
N TYR A 125 -10.02 13.25 -10.54
CA TYR A 125 -9.19 13.84 -9.48
C TYR A 125 -7.77 14.06 -9.98
N ASN A 126 -7.55 15.22 -10.60
CA ASN A 126 -6.28 15.54 -11.21
C ASN A 126 -5.21 16.01 -10.22
N TYR A 127 -5.57 16.43 -9.01
CA TYR A 127 -4.61 16.79 -7.96
C TYR A 127 -4.59 15.69 -6.91
N VAL A 128 -3.44 15.05 -6.75
CA VAL A 128 -3.29 13.89 -5.88
C VAL A 128 -2.12 14.11 -4.94
N PHE A 129 -2.37 13.98 -3.64
CA PHE A 129 -1.31 13.96 -2.64
C PHE A 129 -1.10 12.53 -2.15
N GLU A 130 0.08 12.00 -2.42
CA GLU A 130 0.50 10.67 -1.98
C GLU A 130 1.27 10.78 -0.67
N ALA A 131 0.86 10.01 0.34
CA ALA A 131 1.51 9.93 1.65
C ALA A 131 1.81 8.47 2.00
N ILE A 132 3.08 8.07 1.90
CA ILE A 132 3.54 6.72 2.20
C ILE A 132 3.87 6.64 3.70
N ASN A 133 3.18 5.75 4.41
CA ASN A 133 3.42 5.48 5.82
C ASN A 133 4.15 4.15 6.08
N TRP A 134 4.22 3.27 5.08
CA TRP A 134 4.82 1.95 5.19
C TRP A 134 5.60 1.61 3.92
N ASP A 135 6.92 1.53 4.03
CA ASP A 135 7.84 1.17 2.95
C ASP A 135 8.90 0.24 3.52
N GLU A 136 8.69 -1.06 3.34
CA GLU A 136 9.57 -2.12 3.83
C GLU A 136 9.76 -3.16 2.72
N LYS A 137 10.99 -3.68 2.56
CA LYS A 137 11.28 -4.71 1.55
C LYS A 137 10.52 -6.00 1.75
N TYR A 138 10.19 -6.34 2.99
CA TYR A 138 9.45 -7.56 3.30
C TYR A 138 8.48 -7.35 4.45
N VAL A 139 7.25 -7.79 4.23
CA VAL A 139 6.19 -7.76 5.23
C VAL A 139 5.72 -9.21 5.44
N PRO A 140 5.89 -9.79 6.64
CA PRO A 140 5.56 -11.19 6.90
C PRO A 140 4.05 -11.47 6.94
N PHE A 141 3.24 -10.45 7.25
CA PHE A 141 1.78 -10.56 7.33
C PHE A 141 1.12 -9.27 6.79
N PRO A 142 0.12 -9.38 5.90
CA PRO A 142 -0.66 -8.22 5.47
C PRO A 142 -1.49 -7.61 6.60
#